data_AF-A0A3A5UY34-F1
#
_entry.id   AF-A0A3A5UY34-F1
#
_cell.length_a   1.000
_cell.length_b   1.000
_cell.length_c   1.000
_cell.angle_alpha   90.00
_cell.angle_beta   90.00
_cell.angle_gamma   90.00
#
_symmetry.space_group_name_H-M   'P 1'
#
loop_
_entity.id
_entity.type
_entity.pdbx_description
1 polymer ?
#
loop_
_entity_poly.entity_id
_entity_poly.type
_entity_poly.pdbx_seq_one_letter_code
_entity_poly.pdbx_strand_id
1 'polypeptide(L)'
;MGQDVSLGHQFTMQIMPFLMLVGAVMSLGASFWLPPLLLISIVAAMLLYWCNSMKHLRFEWADLRFGIVPLVIFGAGFLTVYHLIPSFYDQAYHLQISNRILDRWAWEPTHQGMSYSFRPEIVSGIAAVELWLTGETSHVFFVPTLILTSAAWSLQHLGEHFSDKRIGFLAGAVFCMLPVTIIFGRTMLLDIAVAGMIVTVFHHLHLTANTQRHVLVLLGVLAAVVGLTKYPYLYLGGWIIVVYVVQKKYEQSKYIACGYFSVIGMFLIKNQIHTGWILGPLQSQVQGTVASANSIATQSAVYTPNVFLT
;
A
#
# COMPACT_ATOMS: atom_id res chain seq x y z
N MET A 1 22.46 -7.02 3.97
CA MET A 1 22.57 -5.71 3.30
C MET A 1 24.00 -5.23 3.50
N GLY A 2 24.73 -5.02 2.40
CA GLY A 2 26.18 -4.80 2.39
C GLY A 2 26.61 -3.46 2.97
N GLN A 3 27.89 -3.35 3.34
CA GLN A 3 28.47 -2.20 4.06
C GLN A 3 28.70 -0.93 3.22
N ASP A 4 28.20 -0.86 1.99
CA ASP A 4 28.34 0.28 1.06
C ASP A 4 27.00 0.69 0.45
N VAL A 5 26.02 1.06 1.28
CA VAL A 5 24.75 1.60 0.78
C VAL A 5 24.73 3.11 0.99
N SER A 6 24.45 3.86 -0.07
CA SER A 6 24.31 5.31 -0.03
C SER A 6 22.97 5.74 0.60
N LEU A 7 22.92 6.98 1.10
CA LEU A 7 21.73 7.54 1.73
C LEU A 7 20.51 7.51 0.79
N GLY A 8 20.68 7.94 -0.46
CA GLY A 8 19.59 8.02 -1.42
C GLY A 8 19.07 6.63 -1.80
N HIS A 9 19.96 5.65 -1.96
CA HIS A 9 19.57 4.27 -2.22
C HIS A 9 18.77 3.66 -1.06
N GLN A 10 19.23 3.84 0.18
CA GLN A 10 18.55 3.32 1.36
C GLN A 10 17.17 3.98 1.54
N PHE A 11 17.11 5.31 1.47
CA PHE A 11 15.87 6.07 1.65
C PHE A 11 14.79 5.63 0.65
N THR A 12 15.14 5.60 -0.64
CA THR A 12 14.20 5.28 -1.71
C THR A 12 13.77 3.81 -1.72
N MET A 13 14.60 2.90 -1.22
CA MET A 13 14.23 1.49 -1.02
C MET A 13 13.27 1.30 0.17
N GLN A 14 13.45 2.08 1.23
CA GLN A 14 12.73 1.90 2.51
C GLN A 14 11.47 2.75 2.66
N ILE A 15 11.28 3.79 1.84
CA ILE A 15 10.14 4.69 1.99
C ILE A 15 8.79 3.98 1.77
N MET A 16 8.66 3.08 0.78
CA MET A 16 7.41 2.33 0.58
C MET A 16 7.11 1.39 1.78
N PRO A 17 8.05 0.54 2.26
CA PRO A 17 7.86 -0.21 3.50
C PRO A 17 7.49 0.67 4.70
N PHE A 18 8.12 1.83 4.84
CA PHE A 18 7.82 2.76 5.92
C PHE A 18 6.37 3.27 5.83
N LEU A 19 5.92 3.71 4.66
CA LEU A 19 4.53 4.14 4.42
C LEU A 19 3.52 3.03 4.70
N MET A 20 3.83 1.79 4.30
CA MET A 20 3.01 0.61 4.62
C MET A 20 2.83 0.45 6.13
N LEU A 21 3.91 0.56 6.90
CA LEU A 21 3.86 0.46 8.36
C LEU A 21 3.09 1.63 8.99
N VAL A 22 3.26 2.86 8.49
CA VAL A 22 2.49 4.03 8.93
C VAL A 22 0.99 3.80 8.73
N GLY A 23 0.59 3.36 7.53
CA GLY A 23 -0.81 3.04 7.24
C GLY A 23 -1.38 1.96 8.14
N ALA A 24 -0.59 0.91 8.41
CA ALA A 24 -0.99 -0.18 9.30
C ALA A 24 -1.17 0.28 10.76
N VAL A 25 -0.23 1.07 11.29
CA VAL A 25 -0.32 1.62 12.66
C VAL A 25 -1.54 2.51 12.81
N MET A 26 -1.74 3.45 11.88
CA MET A 26 -2.87 4.38 11.93
C MET A 26 -4.22 3.65 11.82
N SER A 27 -4.37 2.75 10.82
CA SER A 27 -5.63 2.04 10.60
C SER A 27 -5.95 1.02 11.70
N LEU A 28 -5.02 0.11 12.00
CA LEU A 28 -5.28 -0.95 12.98
C LEU A 28 -5.35 -0.36 14.39
N GLY A 29 -4.49 0.60 14.71
CA GLY A 29 -4.48 1.23 16.02
C GLY A 29 -5.78 1.99 16.34
N ALA A 30 -6.29 2.80 15.40
CA ALA A 30 -7.57 3.48 15.58
C ALA A 30 -8.73 2.49 15.75
N SER A 31 -8.65 1.32 15.11
CA SER A 31 -9.66 0.27 15.22
C SER A 31 -9.72 -0.38 16.60
N PHE A 32 -8.70 -0.22 17.43
CA PHE A 32 -8.65 -0.63 18.83
C PHE A 32 -8.78 0.58 19.78
N TRP A 33 -9.45 1.65 19.33
CA TRP A 33 -9.75 2.85 20.12
C TRP A 33 -8.50 3.56 20.67
N LEU A 34 -7.35 3.40 20.03
CA LEU A 34 -6.17 4.20 20.38
C LEU A 34 -6.41 5.64 19.91
N PRO A 35 -6.22 6.64 20.78
CA PRO A 35 -6.50 8.02 20.43
C PRO A 35 -5.54 8.50 19.33
N PRO A 36 -5.99 9.39 18.41
CA PRO A 36 -5.19 9.86 17.28
C PRO A 36 -3.81 10.41 17.69
N LEU A 37 -3.75 11.15 18.81
CA LEU A 37 -2.48 11.70 19.32
C LEU A 37 -1.45 10.60 19.64
N LEU A 38 -1.88 9.47 20.20
CA LEU A 38 -0.99 8.35 20.48
C LEU A 38 -0.49 7.71 19.19
N LEU A 39 -1.36 7.51 18.20
CA LEU A 39 -1.00 6.96 16.90
C LEU A 39 0.01 7.84 16.18
N ILE A 40 -0.23 9.16 16.15
CA ILE A 40 0.69 10.14 15.58
C ILE A 40 2.02 10.14 16.33
N SER A 41 2.01 9.99 17.65
CA SER A 41 3.24 9.89 18.46
C SER A 41 4.05 8.63 18.11
N ILE A 42 3.39 7.49 17.91
CA ILE A 42 4.02 6.24 17.47
C ILE A 42 4.62 6.43 16.07
N VAL A 43 3.86 7.01 15.12
CA VAL A 43 4.34 7.30 13.76
C VAL A 43 5.55 8.24 13.79
N ALA A 44 5.52 9.28 14.62
CA ALA A 44 6.64 10.20 14.80
C ALA A 44 7.87 9.48 15.38
N ALA A 45 7.70 8.63 16.39
CA ALA A 45 8.80 7.82 16.93
C ALA A 45 9.39 6.86 15.89
N MET A 46 8.54 6.23 15.06
CA MET A 46 8.97 5.41 13.93
C MET A 46 9.75 6.21 12.89
N LEU A 47 9.30 7.42 12.55
CA LEU A 47 9.99 8.33 11.63
C LEU A 47 11.38 8.70 12.18
N LEU A 48 11.46 9.09 13.45
CA LEU A 48 12.71 9.43 14.11
C LEU A 48 13.67 8.24 14.16
N TYR A 49 13.17 7.05 14.48
CA TYR A 49 13.97 5.82 14.45
C TYR A 49 14.49 5.52 13.05
N TRP A 50 13.64 5.63 12.03
CA TRP A 50 14.02 5.43 10.64
C TRP A 50 15.10 6.43 10.19
N CYS A 51 14.92 7.72 10.45
CA CYS A 51 15.91 8.76 10.19
C CYS A 51 17.25 8.49 10.92
N ASN A 52 17.20 8.13 12.21
CA ASN A 52 18.39 7.80 12.99
C ASN A 52 19.12 6.55 12.46
N SER A 53 18.41 5.59 11.87
CA SER A 53 19.02 4.41 11.24
C SER A 53 19.87 4.75 10.01
N MET A 54 19.62 5.90 9.38
CA MET A 54 20.31 6.37 8.17
C MET A 54 21.39 7.43 8.43
N LYS A 55 21.60 7.86 9.68
CA LYS A 55 22.46 9.02 10.01
C LYS A 55 23.94 8.90 9.61
N HIS A 56 24.43 7.68 9.43
CA HIS A 56 25.83 7.41 9.09
C HIS A 56 26.03 7.08 7.60
N LEU A 57 24.97 7.12 6.80
CA LEU A 57 25.05 6.82 5.38
C LEU A 57 25.60 8.03 4.62
N ARG A 58 26.49 7.78 3.66
CA ARG A 58 27.09 8.80 2.82
C ARG A 58 26.16 9.20 1.67
N PHE A 59 26.19 10.46 1.30
CA PHE A 59 25.57 10.91 0.06
C PHE A 59 26.49 10.59 -1.12
N GLU A 60 25.95 9.98 -2.16
CA GLU A 60 26.68 9.69 -3.40
C GLU A 60 26.06 10.43 -4.58
N TRP A 61 26.89 10.99 -5.48
CA TRP A 61 26.41 11.64 -6.71
C TRP A 61 25.56 10.72 -7.59
N ALA A 62 25.81 9.41 -7.52
CA ALA A 62 25.00 8.41 -8.21
C ALA A 62 23.53 8.41 -7.74
N ASP A 63 23.21 8.91 -6.54
CA ASP A 63 21.85 8.96 -6.00
C ASP A 63 20.98 10.03 -6.66
N LEU A 64 21.58 11.00 -7.37
CA LEU A 64 20.82 11.98 -8.14
C LEU A 64 19.87 11.33 -9.15
N ARG A 65 20.16 10.09 -9.58
CA ARG A 65 19.28 9.30 -10.45
C ARG A 65 17.89 9.09 -9.86
N PHE A 66 17.74 9.08 -8.53
CA PHE A 66 16.43 8.97 -7.89
C PHE A 66 15.60 10.26 -7.96
N GLY A 67 16.25 11.41 -8.18
CA GLY A 67 15.58 12.69 -8.36
C GLY A 67 14.78 12.80 -9.66
N ILE A 68 15.00 11.91 -10.64
CA ILE A 68 14.26 11.96 -11.91
C ILE A 68 12.77 11.61 -11.73
N VAL A 69 12.46 10.65 -10.86
CA VAL A 69 11.09 10.18 -10.65
C VAL A 69 10.16 11.33 -10.23
N PRO A 70 10.46 12.10 -9.17
CA PRO A 70 9.63 13.25 -8.83
C PRO A 70 9.60 14.30 -9.95
N LEU A 71 10.73 14.56 -10.65
CA LEU A 71 10.76 15.50 -11.78
C LEU A 71 9.81 15.08 -12.92
N VAL A 72 9.78 13.78 -13.27
CA VAL A 72 8.87 13.23 -14.28
C VAL A 72 7.42 13.31 -13.81
N ILE A 73 7.14 13.00 -12.55
CA ILE A 73 5.78 13.10 -12.00
C ILE A 73 5.25 14.54 -12.09
N PHE A 74 6.06 15.53 -11.69
CA PHE A 74 5.67 16.94 -11.78
C PHE A 74 5.58 17.42 -13.23
N GLY A 75 6.54 17.04 -14.09
CA GLY A 75 6.56 17.41 -15.50
C GLY A 75 5.40 16.82 -16.30
N ALA A 76 5.21 15.50 -16.22
CA ALA A 76 4.08 14.82 -16.85
C ALA A 76 2.75 15.30 -16.26
N GLY A 77 2.72 15.55 -14.96
CA GLY A 77 1.55 16.07 -14.26
C GLY A 77 1.10 17.45 -14.71
N PHE A 78 2.03 18.31 -15.15
CA PHE A 78 1.73 19.61 -15.76
C PHE A 78 1.17 19.46 -17.18
N LEU A 79 1.64 18.48 -17.94
CA LEU A 79 1.20 18.22 -19.31
C LEU A 79 -0.18 17.54 -19.37
N THR A 80 -0.62 16.91 -18.28
CA THR A 80 -1.93 16.26 -18.19
C THR A 80 -3.03 17.24 -17.75
N VAL A 81 -3.99 17.52 -18.63
CA VAL A 81 -5.21 18.34 -18.37
C VAL A 81 -6.29 17.56 -17.58
N TYR A 82 -5.95 16.39 -17.03
CA TYR A 82 -6.92 15.44 -16.48
C TYR A 82 -7.36 15.70 -15.04
N HIS A 83 -7.08 16.89 -14.51
CA HIS A 83 -7.70 17.42 -13.27
C HIS A 83 -9.24 17.55 -13.36
N LEU A 84 -9.83 17.19 -14.50
CA LEU A 84 -11.25 17.23 -14.82
C LEU A 84 -11.94 15.86 -14.82
N ILE A 85 -11.24 14.74 -14.63
CA ILE A 85 -11.88 13.40 -14.56
C ILE A 85 -12.03 13.02 -13.10
N PRO A 86 -13.25 12.99 -12.55
CA PRO A 86 -13.39 12.69 -11.15
C PRO A 86 -13.46 11.20 -10.87
N SER A 87 -12.47 10.69 -10.13
CA SER A 87 -12.70 9.55 -9.24
C SER A 87 -13.25 10.03 -7.88
N PHE A 88 -14.26 10.93 -7.90
CA PHE A 88 -14.77 11.63 -6.71
C PHE A 88 -15.21 10.67 -5.60
N TYR A 89 -15.88 9.56 -5.93
CA TYR A 89 -16.48 8.69 -4.91
C TYR A 89 -15.44 7.89 -4.13
N ASP A 90 -14.49 7.23 -4.82
CA ASP A 90 -13.48 6.40 -4.15
C ASP A 90 -12.47 7.23 -3.37
N GLN A 91 -12.05 8.38 -3.92
CA GLN A 91 -11.19 9.31 -3.17
C GLN A 91 -11.90 9.84 -1.92
N ALA A 92 -13.17 10.22 -2.04
CA ALA A 92 -13.95 10.68 -0.91
C ALA A 92 -13.96 9.59 0.17
N TYR A 93 -14.36 8.35 -0.14
CA TYR A 93 -14.38 7.27 0.84
C TYR A 93 -13.06 7.13 1.61
N HIS A 94 -11.92 7.24 0.92
CA HIS A 94 -10.62 7.16 1.59
C HIS A 94 -10.37 8.33 2.55
N LEU A 95 -10.74 9.55 2.18
CA LEU A 95 -10.64 10.74 3.05
C LEU A 95 -11.61 10.67 4.24
N GLN A 96 -12.81 10.14 4.04
CA GLN A 96 -13.78 9.93 5.12
C GLN A 96 -13.22 8.95 6.16
N ILE A 97 -12.65 7.83 5.71
CA ILE A 97 -11.96 6.86 6.59
C ILE A 97 -10.79 7.53 7.32
N SER A 98 -9.99 8.37 6.63
CA SER A 98 -8.89 9.11 7.26
C SER A 98 -9.39 10.04 8.38
N ASN A 99 -10.50 10.76 8.19
CA ASN A 99 -11.08 11.61 9.24
C ASN A 99 -11.67 10.81 10.40
N ARG A 100 -12.22 9.61 10.14
CA ARG A 100 -12.65 8.68 11.19
C ARG A 100 -11.47 8.18 12.02
N ILE A 101 -10.34 7.83 11.39
CA ILE A 101 -9.09 7.46 12.09
C ILE A 101 -8.62 8.59 13.03
N LEU A 102 -8.94 9.84 12.71
CA LEU A 102 -8.62 11.02 13.52
C LEU A 102 -9.72 11.41 14.52
N ASP A 103 -10.73 10.55 14.74
CA ASP A 103 -11.90 10.81 15.59
C ASP A 103 -12.69 12.08 15.22
N ARG A 104 -12.52 12.61 14.00
CA ARG A 104 -13.25 13.79 13.55
C ARG A 104 -14.69 13.43 13.20
N TRP A 105 -14.89 12.24 12.63
CA TRP A 105 -16.19 11.74 12.20
C TRP A 105 -16.50 10.39 12.85
N ALA A 106 -17.74 10.22 13.30
CA ALA A 106 -18.19 9.04 14.03
C ALA A 106 -18.95 8.00 13.17
N TRP A 107 -19.29 8.32 11.93
CA TRP A 107 -20.09 7.46 11.05
C TRP A 107 -19.23 6.80 9.96
N GLU A 108 -19.59 5.58 9.57
CA GLU A 108 -18.99 4.89 8.42
C GLU A 108 -19.74 5.20 7.12
N PRO A 109 -19.03 5.37 5.98
CA PRO A 109 -19.69 5.56 4.71
C PRO A 109 -20.60 4.38 4.38
N THR A 110 -21.86 4.67 4.08
CA THR A 110 -22.73 3.65 3.50
C THR A 110 -22.29 3.38 2.07
N HIS A 111 -22.12 2.10 1.74
CA HIS A 111 -21.92 1.67 0.37
C HIS A 111 -22.97 0.62 0.00
N GLN A 112 -23.75 0.91 -1.04
CA GLN A 112 -24.83 0.03 -1.50
C GLN A 112 -25.80 -0.39 -0.38
N GLY A 113 -26.13 0.54 0.52
CA GLY A 113 -27.06 0.30 1.64
C GLY A 113 -26.48 -0.48 2.82
N MET A 114 -25.19 -0.82 2.80
CA MET A 114 -24.50 -1.43 3.95
C MET A 114 -23.86 -0.37 4.83
N SER A 115 -23.99 -0.55 6.14
CA SER A 115 -23.50 0.37 7.18
C SER A 115 -21.99 0.40 7.36
N TYR A 116 -21.24 -0.30 6.51
CA TYR A 116 -19.79 -0.41 6.61
C TYR A 116 -19.08 -0.23 5.27
N SER A 117 -17.96 0.48 5.31
CA SER A 117 -17.10 0.68 4.15
C SER A 117 -16.22 -0.55 3.96
N PHE A 118 -16.50 -1.36 2.93
CA PHE A 118 -15.65 -2.45 2.46
C PHE A 118 -14.28 -1.98 1.92
N ARG A 119 -13.97 -0.69 2.04
CA ARG A 119 -12.72 -0.10 1.54
C ARG A 119 -11.58 -0.42 2.51
N PRO A 120 -10.47 -0.95 2.01
CA PRO A 120 -9.27 -1.14 2.81
C PRO A 120 -8.71 0.20 3.30
N GLU A 121 -8.11 0.20 4.49
CA GLU A 121 -7.85 1.41 5.25
C GLU A 121 -6.38 1.84 5.29
N ILE A 122 -5.45 1.07 4.71
CA ILE A 122 -4.00 1.35 4.81
C ILE A 122 -3.64 2.71 4.18
N VAL A 123 -4.08 2.98 2.95
CA VAL A 123 -3.81 4.28 2.29
C VAL A 123 -4.50 5.43 3.03
N SER A 124 -5.72 5.20 3.54
CA SER A 124 -6.42 6.16 4.40
C SER A 124 -5.66 6.44 5.70
N GLY A 125 -5.00 5.45 6.29
CA GLY A 125 -4.15 5.62 7.47
C GLY A 125 -2.94 6.50 7.20
N ILE A 126 -2.31 6.36 6.02
CA ILE A 126 -1.21 7.25 5.59
C ILE A 126 -1.73 8.69 5.43
N ALA A 127 -2.85 8.87 4.74
CA ALA A 127 -3.49 10.16 4.56
C ALA A 127 -3.94 10.83 5.87
N ALA A 128 -4.34 10.05 6.87
CA ALA A 128 -4.73 10.58 8.18
C ALA A 128 -3.57 11.35 8.85
N VAL A 129 -2.31 10.94 8.64
CA VAL A 129 -1.15 11.68 9.15
C VAL A 129 -1.07 13.07 8.52
N GLU A 130 -1.26 13.18 7.20
CA GLU A 130 -1.27 14.46 6.51
C GLU A 130 -2.44 15.35 6.94
N LEU A 131 -3.66 14.81 7.04
CA LEU A 131 -4.84 15.54 7.50
C LEU A 131 -4.69 16.04 8.95
N TRP A 132 -3.98 15.30 9.79
CA TRP A 132 -3.66 15.73 11.15
C TRP A 132 -2.67 16.90 11.14
N LEU A 133 -1.60 16.82 10.34
CA LEU A 133 -0.56 17.86 10.25
C LEU A 133 -1.06 19.16 9.61
N THR A 134 -1.90 19.06 8.58
CA THR A 134 -2.41 20.21 7.84
C THR A 134 -3.66 20.82 8.48
N GLY A 135 -4.40 20.04 9.27
CA GLY A 135 -5.72 20.42 9.78
C GLY A 135 -6.84 20.27 8.74
N GLU A 136 -6.53 19.86 7.51
CA GLU A 136 -7.52 19.69 6.45
C GLU A 136 -8.44 18.49 6.69
N THR A 137 -9.60 18.50 6.04
CA THR A 137 -10.58 17.40 6.13
C THR A 137 -10.98 16.85 4.77
N SER A 138 -10.96 17.66 3.72
CA SER A 138 -11.44 17.28 2.38
C SER A 138 -10.34 17.09 1.34
N HIS A 139 -9.09 17.42 1.68
CA HIS A 139 -7.98 17.39 0.73
C HIS A 139 -6.70 16.85 1.35
N VAL A 140 -5.97 16.06 0.56
CA VAL A 140 -4.57 15.69 0.79
C VAL A 140 -3.76 16.16 -0.41
N PHE A 141 -2.62 16.77 -0.15
CA PHE A 141 -1.73 17.38 -1.13
C PHE A 141 -0.52 16.49 -1.44
N PHE A 142 0.06 15.85 -0.41
CA PHE A 142 1.37 15.21 -0.52
C PHE A 142 1.30 13.70 -0.65
N VAL A 143 0.41 13.04 0.09
CA VAL A 143 0.37 11.57 0.20
C VAL A 143 0.21 10.85 -1.14
N PRO A 144 -0.70 11.23 -2.05
CA PRO A 144 -0.79 10.56 -3.36
C PRO A 144 0.52 10.61 -4.15
N THR A 145 1.13 11.80 -4.24
CA THR A 145 2.40 12.00 -4.93
C THR A 145 3.55 11.23 -4.28
N LEU A 146 3.56 11.16 -2.94
CA LEU A 146 4.55 10.40 -2.18
C LEU A 146 4.43 8.89 -2.42
N ILE A 147 3.20 8.36 -2.44
CA ILE A 147 2.92 6.96 -2.76
C ILE A 147 3.32 6.64 -4.21
N LEU A 148 2.96 7.51 -5.17
CA LEU A 148 3.37 7.33 -6.56
C LEU A 148 4.90 7.34 -6.73
N THR A 149 5.57 8.30 -6.09
CA THR A 149 7.03 8.41 -6.12
C THR A 149 7.69 7.17 -5.53
N SER A 150 7.21 6.70 -4.38
CA SER A 150 7.74 5.50 -3.74
C SER A 150 7.47 4.22 -4.55
N ALA A 151 6.31 4.09 -5.19
CA ALA A 151 6.00 2.98 -6.09
C ALA A 151 6.95 2.95 -7.30
N ALA A 152 7.19 4.12 -7.91
CA ALA A 152 8.11 4.26 -9.03
C ALA A 152 9.56 4.00 -8.63
N TRP A 153 10.00 4.43 -7.43
CA TRP A 153 11.31 4.07 -6.90
C TRP A 153 11.44 2.57 -6.66
N SER A 154 10.42 1.88 -6.16
CA SER A 154 10.44 0.42 -6.00
C SER A 154 10.63 -0.30 -7.34
N LEU A 155 9.99 0.19 -8.41
CA LEU A 155 10.19 -0.32 -9.78
C LEU A 155 11.58 0.01 -10.33
N GLN A 156 12.08 1.22 -10.08
CA GLN A 156 13.43 1.60 -10.45
C GLN A 156 14.44 0.65 -9.80
N HIS A 157 14.37 0.48 -8.47
CA HIS A 157 15.23 -0.45 -7.73
C HIS A 157 15.17 -1.88 -8.26
N LEU A 158 13.98 -2.37 -8.59
CA LEU A 158 13.81 -3.69 -9.20
C LEU A 158 14.54 -3.78 -10.55
N GLY A 159 14.40 -2.77 -11.41
CA GLY A 159 15.09 -2.71 -12.70
C GLY A 159 16.61 -2.55 -12.56
N GLU A 160 17.09 -1.81 -11.56
CA GLU A 160 18.51 -1.70 -11.25
C GLU A 160 19.09 -3.05 -10.77
N HIS A 161 18.30 -3.80 -9.98
CA HIS A 161 18.72 -5.09 -9.42
C HIS A 161 18.83 -6.19 -10.48
N PHE A 162 17.87 -6.28 -11.41
CA PHE A 162 17.84 -7.33 -12.44
C PHE A 162 18.55 -6.96 -13.75
N SER A 163 18.98 -5.70 -13.91
CA SER A 163 19.64 -5.24 -15.12
C SER A 163 20.78 -4.28 -14.77
N ASP A 164 20.56 -2.98 -14.95
CA ASP A 164 21.54 -1.95 -14.65
C ASP A 164 20.87 -0.64 -14.26
N LYS A 165 21.69 0.35 -13.86
CA LYS A 165 21.22 1.68 -13.46
C LYS A 165 20.43 2.42 -14.54
N ARG A 166 20.71 2.18 -15.82
CA ARG A 166 20.05 2.84 -16.97
C ARG A 166 18.66 2.24 -17.20
N ILE A 167 18.55 0.91 -17.13
CA ILE A 167 17.26 0.22 -17.28
C ILE A 167 16.38 0.49 -16.05
N GLY A 168 16.92 0.46 -14.84
CA GLY A 168 16.17 0.86 -13.64
C GLY A 168 15.66 2.29 -13.72
N PHE A 169 16.51 3.23 -14.15
CA PHE A 169 16.11 4.60 -14.46
C PHE A 169 14.93 4.64 -15.46
N LEU A 170 15.04 3.93 -16.58
CA LEU A 170 14.01 3.93 -17.61
C LEU A 170 12.71 3.30 -17.10
N ALA A 171 12.79 2.24 -16.30
CA ALA A 171 11.63 1.56 -15.72
C ALA A 171 10.80 2.51 -14.85
N GLY A 172 11.43 3.26 -13.95
CA GLY A 172 10.77 4.27 -13.12
C GLY A 172 10.16 5.40 -13.95
N ALA A 173 10.92 5.94 -14.90
CA ALA A 173 10.46 7.05 -15.74
C ALA A 173 9.30 6.64 -16.66
N VAL A 174 9.39 5.49 -17.35
CA VAL A 174 8.33 4.98 -18.23
C VAL A 174 7.07 4.68 -17.44
N PHE A 175 7.19 4.05 -16.26
CA PHE A 175 6.04 3.81 -15.39
C PHE A 175 5.30 5.13 -15.05
N CYS A 176 6.04 6.17 -14.70
CA CYS A 176 5.50 7.51 -14.46
C CYS A 176 5.07 8.26 -15.73
N MET A 177 5.32 7.76 -16.94
CA MET A 177 4.83 8.38 -18.18
C MET A 177 3.58 7.68 -18.72
N LEU A 178 3.20 6.53 -18.15
CA LEU A 178 1.94 5.88 -18.49
C LEU A 178 0.75 6.76 -18.05
N PRO A 179 -0.21 7.08 -18.94
CA PRO A 179 -1.34 7.92 -18.60
C PRO A 179 -2.11 7.44 -17.37
N VAL A 180 -2.35 6.13 -17.27
CA VAL A 180 -3.04 5.50 -16.13
C VAL A 180 -2.31 5.77 -14.80
N THR A 181 -0.97 5.74 -14.81
CA THR A 181 -0.15 5.93 -13.61
C THR A 181 -0.16 7.38 -13.15
N ILE A 182 -0.02 8.35 -14.06
CA ILE A 182 -0.03 9.77 -13.67
C ILE A 182 -1.42 10.24 -13.28
N ILE A 183 -2.44 9.83 -14.02
CA ILE A 183 -3.82 10.25 -13.77
C ILE A 183 -4.29 9.68 -12.43
N PHE A 184 -4.16 8.37 -12.22
CA PHE A 184 -4.70 7.74 -11.02
C PHE A 184 -3.71 7.70 -9.85
N GLY A 185 -2.40 7.65 -10.10
CA GLY A 185 -1.39 7.62 -9.03
C GLY A 185 -1.26 8.93 -8.26
N ARG A 186 -1.70 10.05 -8.84
CA ARG A 186 -1.79 11.34 -8.14
C ARG A 186 -3.09 11.52 -7.36
N THR A 187 -3.89 10.46 -7.25
CA THR A 187 -5.15 10.45 -6.51
C THR A 187 -5.10 9.45 -5.36
N MET A 188 -6.09 9.51 -4.47
CA MET A 188 -6.25 8.58 -3.35
C MET A 188 -6.77 7.18 -3.77
N LEU A 189 -6.44 6.74 -4.99
CA LEU A 189 -6.78 5.39 -5.46
C LEU A 189 -5.72 4.38 -5.02
N LEU A 190 -6.19 3.15 -4.78
CA LEU A 190 -5.37 2.09 -4.19
C LEU A 190 -4.44 1.40 -5.20
N ASP A 191 -4.72 1.48 -6.50
CA ASP A 191 -4.11 0.62 -7.51
C ASP A 191 -2.59 0.83 -7.64
N ILE A 192 -2.15 2.09 -7.72
CA ILE A 192 -0.72 2.43 -7.79
C ILE A 192 -0.01 2.12 -6.47
N ALA A 193 -0.68 2.37 -5.33
CA ALA A 193 -0.15 2.04 -4.02
C ALA A 193 0.14 0.53 -3.92
N VAL A 194 -0.87 -0.30 -4.20
CA VAL A 194 -0.77 -1.76 -4.14
C VAL A 194 0.30 -2.29 -5.10
N ALA A 195 0.37 -1.77 -6.32
CA ALA A 195 1.40 -2.17 -7.28
C ALA A 195 2.81 -1.93 -6.72
N GLY A 196 3.08 -0.74 -6.19
CA GLY A 196 4.35 -0.41 -5.57
C GLY A 196 4.67 -1.26 -4.33
N MET A 197 3.68 -1.52 -3.48
CA MET A 197 3.83 -2.38 -2.30
C MET A 197 4.14 -3.84 -2.67
N ILE A 198 3.47 -4.40 -3.68
CA ILE A 198 3.75 -5.76 -4.20
C ILE A 198 5.18 -5.86 -4.71
N VAL A 199 5.58 -4.93 -5.58
CA VAL A 199 6.96 -4.87 -6.12
C VAL A 199 7.97 -4.79 -4.99
N THR A 200 7.71 -3.95 -3.99
CA THR A 200 8.56 -3.80 -2.81
C THR A 200 8.72 -5.11 -2.04
N VAL A 201 7.61 -5.81 -1.75
CA VAL A 201 7.65 -7.07 -1.00
C VAL A 201 8.43 -8.14 -1.76
N PHE A 202 8.18 -8.30 -3.07
CA PHE A 202 8.92 -9.27 -3.87
C PHE A 202 10.40 -8.92 -4.03
N HIS A 203 10.71 -7.63 -4.23
CA HIS A 203 12.10 -7.18 -4.31
C HIS A 203 12.84 -7.49 -3.01
N HIS A 204 12.25 -7.16 -1.85
CA HIS A 204 12.86 -7.48 -0.56
C HIS A 204 12.92 -8.98 -0.29
N LEU A 205 11.91 -9.77 -0.66
CA LEU A 205 11.97 -11.24 -0.55
C LEU A 205 13.18 -11.81 -1.31
N HIS A 206 13.43 -11.30 -2.52
CA HIS A 206 14.57 -11.73 -3.33
C HIS A 206 15.91 -11.32 -2.71
N LEU A 207 16.02 -10.09 -2.20
CA LEU A 207 17.22 -9.61 -1.49
C LEU A 207 17.47 -10.37 -0.17
N THR A 208 16.43 -10.96 0.41
CA THR A 208 16.42 -11.50 1.78
C THR A 208 16.53 -13.04 1.83
N ALA A 209 16.98 -13.68 0.75
CA ALA A 209 16.95 -15.14 0.59
C ALA A 209 17.71 -15.97 1.66
N ASN A 210 18.56 -15.35 2.53
CA ASN A 210 19.33 -16.03 3.58
C ASN A 210 19.46 -15.23 4.89
N THR A 211 18.42 -14.49 5.28
CA THR A 211 18.57 -13.36 6.22
C THR A 211 18.01 -13.61 7.62
N GLN A 212 18.33 -12.69 8.53
CA GLN A 212 17.97 -12.69 9.94
C GLN A 212 16.45 -12.77 10.18
N ARG A 213 16.06 -13.43 11.27
CA ARG A 213 14.66 -13.73 11.63
C ARG A 213 13.73 -12.51 11.61
N HIS A 214 14.19 -11.37 12.13
CA HIS A 214 13.37 -10.15 12.20
C HIS A 214 13.02 -9.58 10.83
N VAL A 215 13.89 -9.72 9.82
CA VAL A 215 13.62 -9.24 8.45
C VAL A 215 12.54 -10.11 7.81
N LEU A 216 12.57 -11.43 8.05
CA LEU A 216 11.54 -12.35 7.56
C LEU A 216 10.18 -12.10 8.22
N VAL A 217 10.16 -11.80 9.52
CA VAL A 217 8.94 -11.36 10.21
C VAL A 217 8.42 -10.06 9.59
N LEU A 218 9.28 -9.06 9.38
CA LEU A 218 8.89 -7.81 8.73
C LEU A 218 8.32 -8.05 7.33
N LEU A 219 8.89 -8.96 6.53
CA LEU A 219 8.35 -9.31 5.22
C LEU A 219 6.94 -9.92 5.31
N GLY A 220 6.69 -10.75 6.33
CA GLY A 220 5.34 -11.24 6.63
C GLY A 220 4.37 -10.12 6.94
N VAL A 221 4.77 -9.17 7.80
CA VAL A 221 3.99 -7.97 8.14
C VAL A 221 3.68 -7.17 6.87
N LEU A 222 4.69 -6.86 6.05
CA LEU A 222 4.50 -6.10 4.81
C LEU A 222 3.57 -6.83 3.83
N ALA A 223 3.70 -8.16 3.67
CA ALA A 223 2.82 -8.94 2.82
C ALA A 223 1.36 -8.92 3.30
N ALA A 224 1.12 -8.93 4.61
CA ALA A 224 -0.22 -8.75 5.16
C ALA A 224 -0.77 -7.35 4.88
N VAL A 225 0.07 -6.31 5.01
CA VAL A 225 -0.32 -4.92 4.71
C VAL A 225 -0.70 -4.75 3.24
N VAL A 226 -0.04 -5.44 2.29
CA VAL A 226 -0.49 -5.46 0.88
C VAL A 226 -1.94 -5.94 0.79
N GLY A 227 -2.26 -7.07 1.43
CA GLY A 227 -3.63 -7.60 1.46
C GLY A 227 -4.63 -6.66 2.13
N LEU A 228 -4.23 -5.98 3.20
CA LEU A 228 -5.04 -4.95 3.87
C LEU A 228 -5.11 -3.63 3.10
N THR A 229 -4.32 -3.46 2.05
CA THR A 229 -4.41 -2.31 1.13
C THR A 229 -5.40 -2.58 0.03
N LYS A 230 -5.56 -3.83 -0.42
CA LYS A 230 -6.61 -4.27 -1.33
C LYS A 230 -6.89 -5.75 -1.10
N TYR A 231 -8.05 -6.04 -0.50
CA TYR A 231 -8.39 -7.36 0.04
C TYR A 231 -8.21 -8.56 -0.90
N PRO A 232 -8.44 -8.46 -2.22
CA PRO A 232 -8.10 -9.54 -3.14
C PRO A 232 -6.65 -10.03 -3.02
N TYR A 233 -5.70 -9.20 -2.58
CA TYR A 233 -4.29 -9.58 -2.40
C TYR A 233 -3.96 -10.22 -1.04
N LEU A 234 -4.96 -10.50 -0.19
CA LEU A 234 -4.74 -11.26 1.05
C LEU A 234 -4.11 -12.64 0.77
N TYR A 235 -4.37 -13.24 -0.39
CA TYR A 235 -3.74 -14.52 -0.73
C TYR A 235 -2.21 -14.43 -0.86
N LEU A 236 -1.64 -13.24 -1.12
CA LEU A 236 -0.23 -13.06 -1.46
C LEU A 236 0.69 -13.62 -0.37
N GLY A 237 0.47 -13.21 0.89
CA GLY A 237 1.27 -13.68 2.02
C GLY A 237 1.13 -15.19 2.24
N GLY A 238 -0.09 -15.72 2.15
CA GLY A 238 -0.36 -17.16 2.22
C GLY A 238 0.41 -17.96 1.17
N TRP A 239 0.41 -17.50 -0.08
CA TRP A 239 1.15 -18.16 -1.16
C TRP A 239 2.67 -18.04 -1.01
N ILE A 240 3.20 -16.92 -0.53
CA ILE A 240 4.63 -16.79 -0.21
C ILE A 240 5.04 -17.87 0.82
N ILE A 241 4.25 -18.05 1.88
CA ILE A 241 4.47 -19.06 2.91
C ILE A 241 4.45 -20.47 2.30
N VAL A 242 3.43 -20.79 1.50
CA VAL A 242 3.31 -22.09 0.81
C VAL A 242 4.50 -22.36 -0.10
N VAL A 243 4.92 -21.39 -0.91
CA VAL A 243 6.08 -21.53 -1.81
C VAL A 243 7.36 -21.83 -1.02
N TYR A 244 7.58 -21.15 0.11
CA TYR A 244 8.73 -21.44 0.97
C TYR A 244 8.67 -22.84 1.59
N VAL A 245 7.49 -23.32 1.99
CA VAL A 245 7.29 -24.70 2.46
C VAL A 245 7.61 -25.71 1.35
N VAL A 246 7.13 -25.49 0.13
CA VAL A 246 7.41 -26.34 -1.04
C VAL A 246 8.91 -26.35 -1.37
N GLN A 247 9.60 -25.22 -1.20
CA GLN A 247 11.05 -25.12 -1.34
C GLN A 247 11.83 -25.72 -0.15
N LYS A 248 11.17 -26.36 0.81
CA LYS A 248 11.75 -26.93 2.04
C LYS A 248 12.44 -25.90 2.94
N LYS A 249 12.05 -24.63 2.83
CA LYS A 249 12.53 -23.49 3.66
C LYS A 249 11.61 -23.26 4.86
N TYR A 250 11.45 -24.28 5.70
CA TYR A 250 10.46 -24.29 6.78
C TYR A 250 10.69 -23.21 7.85
N GLU A 251 11.94 -23.00 8.26
CA GLU A 251 12.27 -21.97 9.26
C GLU A 251 11.93 -20.57 8.73
N GLN A 252 12.30 -20.25 7.49
CA GLN A 252 11.99 -18.95 6.91
C GLN A 252 10.48 -18.76 6.75
N SER A 253 9.78 -19.80 6.29
CA SER A 253 8.31 -19.83 6.20
C SER A 253 7.66 -19.50 7.54
N LYS A 254 8.13 -20.09 8.64
CA LYS A 254 7.62 -19.84 9.99
C LYS A 254 7.71 -18.36 10.41
N TYR A 255 8.84 -17.71 10.14
CA TYR A 255 9.00 -16.28 10.48
C TYR A 255 8.12 -15.38 9.61
N ILE A 256 8.02 -15.65 8.31
CA ILE A 256 7.10 -14.93 7.42
C ILE A 256 5.65 -15.13 7.87
N ALA A 257 5.26 -16.37 8.18
CA ALA A 257 3.94 -16.70 8.69
C ALA A 257 3.62 -15.97 10.00
N CYS A 258 4.57 -15.90 10.92
CA CYS A 258 4.42 -15.17 12.18
C CYS A 258 4.09 -13.68 11.94
N GLY A 259 4.85 -13.01 11.08
CA GLY A 259 4.58 -11.60 10.74
C GLY A 259 3.27 -11.40 9.98
N TYR A 260 2.95 -12.31 9.07
CA TYR A 260 1.72 -12.24 8.29
C TYR A 260 0.47 -12.44 9.17
N PHE A 261 0.44 -13.51 9.96
CA PHE A 261 -0.71 -13.83 10.80
C PHE A 261 -0.87 -12.90 12.00
N SER A 262 0.17 -12.20 12.47
CA SER A 262 0.00 -11.20 13.53
C SER A 262 -0.86 -10.02 13.05
N VAL A 263 -0.60 -9.52 11.84
CA VAL A 263 -1.37 -8.42 11.22
C VAL A 263 -2.76 -8.89 10.82
N ILE A 264 -2.86 -10.05 10.14
CA ILE A 264 -4.16 -10.59 9.74
C ILE A 264 -5.01 -10.94 10.96
N GLY A 265 -4.43 -11.53 12.00
CA GLY A 265 -5.13 -11.83 13.24
C GLY A 265 -5.74 -10.57 13.88
N MET A 266 -4.98 -9.47 13.96
CA MET A 266 -5.50 -8.18 14.42
C MET A 266 -6.67 -7.68 13.56
N PHE A 267 -6.55 -7.77 12.23
CA PHE A 267 -7.63 -7.41 11.32
C PHE A 267 -8.90 -8.27 11.52
N LEU A 268 -8.75 -9.58 11.69
CA LEU A 268 -9.87 -10.50 11.93
C LEU A 268 -10.57 -10.23 13.27
N ILE A 269 -9.79 -9.97 14.33
CA ILE A 269 -10.32 -9.59 15.65
C ILE A 269 -11.07 -8.26 15.56
N LYS A 270 -10.47 -7.26 14.91
CA LYS A 270 -11.13 -5.98 14.62
C LYS A 270 -12.49 -6.21 13.96
N ASN A 271 -12.55 -7.00 12.88
CA ASN A 271 -13.79 -7.21 12.15
C ASN A 271 -14.85 -7.88 13.04
N GLN A 272 -14.44 -8.87 13.85
CA GLN A 272 -15.36 -9.51 14.79
C GLN A 272 -15.94 -8.51 15.80
N ILE A 273 -15.14 -7.56 16.28
CA ILE A 273 -15.58 -6.51 17.22
C ILE A 273 -16.57 -5.54 16.56
N HIS A 274 -16.23 -5.02 15.38
CA HIS A 274 -16.99 -3.91 14.77
C HIS A 274 -18.18 -4.36 13.93
N THR A 275 -18.10 -5.54 13.29
CA THR A 275 -19.15 -6.03 12.39
C THR A 275 -19.83 -7.31 12.90
N GLY A 276 -19.40 -7.87 14.02
CA GLY A 276 -19.88 -9.16 14.53
C GLY A 276 -19.47 -10.37 13.67
N TRP A 277 -18.69 -10.15 12.60
CA TRP A 277 -18.25 -11.19 11.68
C TRP A 277 -16.79 -11.00 11.26
N ILE A 278 -15.97 -12.03 11.48
CA ILE A 278 -14.54 -12.09 11.15
C ILE A 278 -14.22 -11.65 9.70
N LEU A 279 -15.09 -11.94 8.73
CA LEU A 279 -14.90 -11.61 7.31
C LEU A 279 -15.85 -10.49 6.83
N GLY A 280 -16.44 -9.70 7.74
CA GLY A 280 -17.44 -8.67 7.42
C GLY A 280 -17.07 -7.78 6.23
N PRO A 281 -15.90 -7.14 6.19
CA PRO A 281 -15.49 -6.30 5.06
C PRO A 281 -15.32 -7.05 3.73
N LEU A 282 -15.16 -8.37 3.75
CA LEU A 282 -15.05 -9.22 2.56
C LEU A 282 -16.42 -9.72 2.08
N GLN A 283 -17.47 -9.57 2.89
CA GLN A 283 -18.82 -10.04 2.59
C GLN A 283 -19.32 -9.57 1.22
N SER A 284 -19.21 -8.26 0.97
CA SER A 284 -19.70 -7.64 -0.27
C SER A 284 -18.96 -8.19 -1.49
N GLN A 285 -17.67 -8.46 -1.37
CA GLN A 285 -16.85 -9.02 -2.43
C GLN A 285 -17.23 -10.49 -2.71
N VAL A 286 -17.43 -11.27 -1.65
CA VAL A 286 -17.89 -12.67 -1.76
C VAL A 286 -19.28 -12.73 -2.37
N GLN A 287 -20.24 -11.94 -1.85
CA GLN A 287 -21.60 -11.87 -2.36
C GLN A 287 -21.65 -11.39 -3.81
N GLY A 288 -20.87 -10.36 -4.17
CA GLY A 288 -20.75 -9.90 -5.55
C GLY A 288 -20.21 -10.98 -6.49
N THR A 289 -19.23 -11.76 -6.04
CA THR A 289 -18.69 -12.90 -6.81
C THR A 289 -19.75 -13.98 -7.00
N VAL A 290 -20.46 -14.36 -5.94
CA VAL A 290 -21.54 -15.37 -6.01
C VAL A 290 -22.68 -14.88 -6.89
N ALA A 291 -23.07 -13.61 -6.79
CA ALA A 291 -24.10 -13.02 -7.64
C ALA A 291 -23.69 -13.03 -9.12
N SER A 292 -22.43 -12.70 -9.43
CA SER A 292 -21.89 -12.78 -10.79
C SER A 292 -21.83 -14.23 -11.30
N ALA A 293 -21.48 -15.19 -10.45
CA ALA A 293 -21.49 -16.60 -10.84
C ALA A 293 -22.91 -17.11 -11.10
N ASN A 294 -23.87 -16.73 -10.26
CA ASN A 294 -25.28 -17.06 -10.43
C ASN A 294 -25.88 -16.42 -11.68
N SER A 295 -25.51 -15.18 -12.01
CA SER A 295 -26.02 -14.51 -13.22
C SER A 295 -25.53 -15.17 -14.51
N ILE A 296 -24.28 -15.65 -14.51
CA ILE A 296 -23.72 -16.47 -15.59
C ILE A 296 -24.44 -17.82 -15.66
N ALA A 297 -24.58 -18.52 -14.53
CA ALA A 297 -25.20 -19.85 -14.48
C ALA A 297 -26.68 -19.84 -14.90
N THR A 298 -27.40 -18.74 -14.62
CA THR A 298 -28.81 -18.55 -14.98
C THR A 298 -29.01 -17.85 -16.32
N GLN A 299 -27.94 -17.49 -17.04
CA GLN A 299 -27.96 -16.67 -18.26
C GLN A 299 -28.73 -15.34 -18.12
N SER A 300 -28.91 -14.85 -16.89
CA SER A 300 -29.62 -13.60 -16.62
C SER A 300 -28.76 -12.36 -16.90
N ALA A 301 -27.45 -12.54 -17.04
CA ALA A 301 -26.53 -11.54 -17.57
C ALA A 301 -25.65 -12.14 -18.67
N VAL A 302 -25.67 -11.53 -19.85
CA VAL A 302 -24.83 -11.92 -21.00
C VAL A 302 -23.58 -11.05 -20.99
N TYR A 303 -22.52 -11.53 -20.35
CA TYR A 303 -21.19 -10.91 -20.45
C TYR A 303 -20.58 -11.26 -21.80
N THR A 304 -21.00 -10.56 -22.87
CA THR A 304 -20.34 -10.66 -24.18
C THR A 304 -19.33 -9.52 -24.34
N PRO A 305 -18.21 -9.76 -25.04
CA PRO A 305 -17.24 -8.71 -25.37
C PRO A 305 -17.89 -7.49 -26.04
N ASN A 306 -18.97 -7.69 -26.80
CA ASN A 306 -19.71 -6.62 -27.48
C ASN A 306 -20.36 -5.61 -26.53
N VAL A 307 -20.70 -6.02 -25.31
CA VAL A 307 -21.28 -5.11 -24.29
C VAL A 307 -20.21 -4.22 -23.64
N PHE A 308 -18.94 -4.60 -23.69
CA PHE A 308 -17.83 -3.78 -23.17
C PHE A 308 -17.23 -2.81 -24.20
N LEU A 309 -17.56 -2.98 -25.48
CA LEU A 309 -17.06 -2.17 -26.60
C LEU A 309 -18.12 -1.23 -27.19
N THR A 310 -19.32 -1.17 -26.59
CA THR A 310 -20.40 -0.23 -26.93
C THR A 310 -20.62 0.75 -25.79
#